data_AF-A0A9D8S4G4-F1
#
_entry.id   AF-A0A9D8S4G4-F1
#
_cell.length_a   1.000
_cell.length_b   1.000
_cell.length_c   1.000
_cell.angle_alpha   90.00
_cell.angle_beta   90.00
_cell.angle_gamma   90.00
#
_symmetry.space_group_name_H-M   'P 1'
#
loop_
_entity.id
_entity.type
_entity.pdbx_description
1 polymer ?
#
loop_
_entity_poly.entity_id
_entity_poly.type
_entity_poly.pdbx_seq_one_letter_code
_entity_poly.pdbx_strand_id
1 'polypeptide(L)'
;DSTYKMIALADIHKADMVYGQFKKTGLEPMELVSWSMPGGPSYTYKKDALDAVLHGRFTRMGQLIKGEVLKKAGGADERVFIQDESIPLRAARIGHGIIKIFSEVVLVPKETNNLSKNTVQLDNDRFFAHYNMLLDYCDSLDDKTLKTIYEKALSANWKYVKKNMKHPYFTDDFKRYIQAKLFTVKPDFAFLEKAAKRFYSLSGVLRTKI
;
A
#
# COMPACT_ATOMS: atom_id res chain seq x y z
N ASP A 1 -3.98 -19.87 -15.45
CA ASP A 1 -2.73 -20.47 -14.91
C ASP A 1 -2.20 -19.73 -13.68
N SER A 2 -1.97 -18.40 -13.73
CA SER A 2 -1.41 -17.64 -12.60
C SER A 2 -2.16 -17.79 -11.28
N THR A 3 -3.50 -17.71 -11.28
CA THR A 3 -4.32 -17.90 -10.07
C THR A 3 -4.10 -19.26 -9.40
N TYR A 4 -4.06 -20.35 -10.18
CA TYR A 4 -3.82 -21.70 -9.64
C TYR A 4 -2.43 -21.80 -8.99
N LYS A 5 -1.41 -21.21 -9.61
CA LYS A 5 -0.05 -21.18 -9.04
C LYS A 5 0.02 -20.33 -7.77
N MET A 6 -0.70 -19.21 -7.71
CA MET A 6 -0.81 -18.40 -6.48
C MET A 6 -1.50 -19.17 -5.36
N ILE A 7 -2.60 -19.87 -5.64
CA ILE A 7 -3.32 -20.71 -4.66
C ILE A 7 -2.42 -21.85 -4.18
N ALA A 8 -1.75 -22.56 -5.08
CA ALA A 8 -0.85 -23.66 -4.71
C ALA A 8 0.28 -23.19 -3.78
N LEU A 9 0.87 -22.01 -4.06
CA LEU A 9 1.88 -21.41 -3.18
C LEU A 9 1.31 -21.03 -1.82
N ALA A 10 0.11 -20.44 -1.78
CA ALA A 10 -0.59 -20.14 -0.54
C ALA A 10 -0.80 -21.40 0.31
N ASP A 11 -1.21 -22.51 -0.30
CA ASP A 11 -1.48 -23.78 0.37
C ASP A 11 -0.22 -24.45 0.92
N ILE A 12 0.91 -24.36 0.21
CA ILE A 12 2.22 -24.88 0.64
C ILE A 12 2.69 -24.15 1.90
N HIS A 13 2.63 -22.81 1.90
CA HIS A 13 3.18 -22.00 3.00
C HIS A 13 2.16 -21.67 4.09
N LYS A 14 0.89 -22.06 3.90
CA LYS A 14 -0.24 -21.62 4.73
C LYS A 14 -0.27 -20.09 4.85
N ALA A 15 -0.03 -19.42 3.73
CA ALA A 15 -0.02 -17.97 3.63
C ALA A 15 -1.41 -17.45 3.26
N ASP A 16 -1.89 -16.43 3.98
CA ASP A 16 -3.19 -15.82 3.72
C ASP A 16 -3.14 -14.79 2.59
N MET A 17 -1.93 -14.39 2.17
CA MET A 17 -1.71 -13.36 1.18
C MET A 17 -0.67 -13.79 0.15
N VAL A 18 -0.98 -13.57 -1.14
CA VAL A 18 -0.04 -13.77 -2.24
C VAL A 18 -0.11 -12.56 -3.16
N TYR A 19 1.05 -12.04 -3.52
CA TYR A 19 1.18 -10.95 -4.45
C TYR A 19 2.03 -11.37 -5.64
N GLY A 20 1.66 -10.91 -6.83
CA GLY A 20 2.53 -10.97 -8.00
C GLY A 20 2.49 -9.68 -8.81
N GLN A 21 3.43 -9.54 -9.74
CA GLN A 21 3.57 -8.31 -10.51
C GLN A 21 2.51 -8.25 -11.60
N PHE A 22 2.07 -7.05 -11.99
CA PHE A 22 1.38 -6.89 -13.26
C PHE A 22 2.32 -6.39 -14.35
N LYS A 23 2.00 -6.71 -15.60
CA LYS A 23 2.63 -6.12 -16.78
C LYS A 23 1.62 -5.40 -17.64
N LYS A 24 1.97 -4.18 -18.05
CA LYS A 24 1.23 -3.48 -19.10
C LYS A 24 1.55 -4.13 -20.44
N THR A 25 0.52 -4.52 -21.17
CA THR A 25 0.63 -5.16 -22.48
C THR A 25 -0.08 -4.33 -23.53
N GLY A 26 0.47 -4.32 -24.75
CA GLY A 26 -0.18 -3.78 -25.93
C GLY A 26 -0.85 -4.85 -26.78
N LEU A 27 -0.93 -6.08 -26.27
CA LEU A 27 -1.57 -7.21 -26.93
C LEU A 27 -3.09 -7.05 -26.88
N GLU A 28 -3.75 -7.48 -27.95
CA GLU A 28 -5.20 -7.54 -28.03
C GLU A 28 -5.77 -8.62 -27.09
N PRO A 29 -7.01 -8.49 -26.59
CA PRO A 29 -7.60 -9.43 -25.63
C PRO A 29 -7.53 -10.90 -26.08
N MET A 30 -7.68 -11.19 -27.37
CA MET A 30 -7.58 -12.55 -27.92
C MET A 30 -6.17 -13.15 -27.79
N GLU A 31 -5.13 -12.33 -27.85
CA GLU A 31 -3.74 -12.76 -27.68
C GLU A 31 -3.40 -13.06 -26.21
N LEU A 32 -4.23 -12.59 -25.27
CA LEU A 32 -4.07 -12.86 -23.84
C LEU A 32 -4.62 -14.23 -23.42
N VAL A 33 -5.51 -14.83 -24.21
CA VAL A 33 -6.18 -16.09 -23.87
C VAL A 33 -5.20 -17.25 -23.83
N SER A 34 -4.17 -17.24 -24.69
CA SER A 34 -3.11 -18.25 -24.74
C SER A 34 -1.94 -17.97 -23.80
N TRP A 35 -1.96 -16.85 -23.08
CA TRP A 35 -0.86 -16.47 -22.20
C TRP A 35 -0.83 -17.33 -20.93
N SER A 36 0.33 -17.94 -20.66
CA SER A 36 0.58 -18.71 -19.45
C SER A 36 1.77 -18.14 -18.70
N MET A 37 1.76 -18.27 -17.36
CA MET A 37 2.87 -17.77 -16.57
C MET A 37 4.09 -18.69 -16.78
N PRO A 38 5.25 -18.16 -17.21
CA PRO A 38 6.41 -19.01 -17.49
C PRO A 38 6.88 -19.76 -16.24
N GLY A 39 7.07 -21.09 -16.35
CA GLY A 39 7.77 -21.95 -15.40
C GLY A 39 7.38 -21.83 -13.91
N GLY A 40 8.21 -22.40 -13.03
CA GLY A 40 8.10 -22.23 -11.58
C GLY A 40 8.52 -20.81 -11.18
N PRO A 41 7.61 -19.96 -10.66
CA PRO A 41 7.93 -18.56 -10.40
C PRO A 41 8.92 -18.44 -9.26
N SER A 42 9.88 -17.50 -9.37
CA SER A 42 10.67 -17.09 -8.21
C SER A 42 9.78 -16.35 -7.21
N TYR A 43 9.89 -16.67 -5.92
CA TYR A 43 9.10 -16.02 -4.88
C TYR A 43 9.86 -15.93 -3.55
N THR A 44 9.42 -15.01 -2.68
CA THR A 44 9.76 -15.02 -1.26
C THR A 44 8.51 -15.28 -0.42
N TYR A 45 8.70 -15.95 0.71
CA TYR A 45 7.70 -16.09 1.77
C TYR A 45 8.17 -15.32 3.01
N LYS A 46 7.24 -14.63 3.67
CA LYS A 46 7.46 -13.99 4.97
C LYS A 46 6.30 -14.36 5.88
N LYS A 47 6.62 -14.91 7.06
CA LYS A 47 5.61 -15.29 8.07
C LYS A 47 4.88 -14.07 8.64
N ASP A 48 5.63 -13.01 8.92
CA ASP A 48 5.07 -11.72 9.35
C ASP A 48 4.62 -10.94 8.12
N ALA A 49 3.31 -10.96 7.86
CA ALA A 49 2.72 -10.28 6.71
C ALA A 49 2.80 -8.76 6.85
N LEU A 50 2.59 -8.22 8.05
CA LEU A 50 2.56 -6.78 8.29
C LEU A 50 3.96 -6.18 8.15
N ASP A 51 4.98 -6.78 8.78
CA ASP A 51 6.36 -6.36 8.62
C ASP A 51 6.78 -6.40 7.15
N ALA A 52 6.41 -7.47 6.45
CA ALA A 52 6.68 -7.59 5.02
C ALA A 52 6.03 -6.47 4.22
N VAL A 53 4.72 -6.20 4.37
CA VAL A 53 4.02 -5.12 3.64
C VAL A 53 4.63 -3.75 3.94
N LEU A 54 4.99 -3.48 5.20
CA LEU A 54 5.57 -2.20 5.61
C LEU A 54 6.97 -1.97 5.02
N HIS A 55 7.81 -2.99 4.93
CA HIS A 55 9.20 -2.84 4.46
C HIS A 55 9.40 -3.18 2.98
N GLY A 56 8.51 -3.98 2.42
CA GLY A 56 8.57 -4.41 1.04
C GLY A 56 8.00 -3.40 0.05
N ARG A 57 8.17 -3.71 -1.23
CA ARG A 57 7.56 -2.97 -2.34
C ARG A 57 6.39 -3.80 -2.89
N PHE A 58 5.17 -3.43 -2.53
CA PHE A 58 3.93 -4.11 -2.94
C PHE A 58 3.03 -3.30 -3.88
N THR A 59 3.51 -2.16 -4.37
CA THR A 59 2.80 -1.32 -5.33
C THR A 59 2.63 -2.01 -6.68
N ARG A 60 1.51 -1.77 -7.37
CA ARG A 60 1.26 -2.25 -8.74
C ARG A 60 1.24 -3.79 -8.86
N MET A 61 0.55 -4.46 -7.95
CA MET A 61 0.57 -5.92 -7.85
C MET A 61 -0.83 -6.52 -7.88
N GLY A 62 -0.99 -7.65 -8.56
CA GLY A 62 -2.17 -8.49 -8.46
C GLY A 62 -2.15 -9.22 -7.13
N GLN A 63 -3.22 -9.06 -6.34
CA GLN A 63 -3.30 -9.57 -4.98
C GLN A 63 -4.30 -10.73 -4.92
N LEU A 64 -3.89 -11.79 -4.26
CA LEU A 64 -4.77 -12.85 -3.80
C LEU A 64 -4.74 -12.81 -2.28
N ILE A 65 -5.90 -12.55 -1.67
CA ILE A 65 -6.06 -12.48 -0.21
C ILE A 65 -7.15 -13.46 0.17
N LYS A 66 -6.92 -14.25 1.22
CA LYS A 66 -7.92 -15.16 1.75
C LYS A 66 -9.18 -14.39 2.15
N GLY A 67 -10.34 -14.87 1.70
CA GLY A 67 -11.61 -14.15 1.89
C GLY A 67 -11.96 -13.86 3.35
N GLU A 68 -11.65 -14.78 4.27
CA GLU A 68 -11.88 -14.58 5.71
C GLU A 68 -10.99 -13.48 6.30
N VAL A 69 -9.74 -13.37 5.85
CA VAL A 69 -8.81 -12.31 6.29
C VAL A 69 -9.28 -10.96 5.80
N LEU A 70 -9.70 -10.85 4.54
CA LEU A 70 -10.24 -9.61 3.98
C LEU A 70 -11.52 -9.17 4.71
N LYS A 71 -12.43 -10.11 5.01
CA LYS A 71 -13.65 -9.84 5.79
C LYS A 71 -13.31 -9.38 7.21
N LYS A 72 -12.39 -10.07 7.89
CA LYS A 72 -11.94 -9.70 9.24
C LYS A 72 -11.23 -8.34 9.27
N ALA A 73 -10.64 -7.92 8.15
CA ALA A 73 -10.05 -6.59 7.97
C ALA A 73 -11.06 -5.47 7.71
N GLY A 74 -12.34 -5.81 7.54
CA GLY A 74 -13.39 -4.87 7.17
C GLY A 74 -13.31 -4.42 5.71
N GLY A 75 -12.60 -5.14 4.84
CA GLY A 75 -12.49 -4.80 3.42
C GLY A 75 -11.74 -3.49 3.16
N ALA A 76 -12.27 -2.70 2.22
CA ALA A 76 -11.71 -1.41 1.80
C ALA A 76 -11.86 -0.35 2.90
N ASP A 77 -10.89 0.56 3.01
CA ASP A 77 -11.04 1.75 3.85
C ASP A 77 -11.77 2.84 3.05
N GLU A 78 -13.06 3.01 3.33
CA GLU A 78 -13.91 3.98 2.62
C GLU A 78 -13.48 5.45 2.81
N ARG A 79 -12.49 5.74 3.66
CA ARG A 79 -11.89 7.08 3.80
C ARG A 79 -10.74 7.33 2.80
N VAL A 80 -10.34 6.31 2.04
CA VAL A 80 -9.24 6.35 1.05
C VAL A 80 -9.81 6.11 -0.34
N PHE A 81 -9.36 6.84 -1.36
CA PHE A 81 -9.88 6.62 -2.71
C PHE A 81 -9.13 5.47 -3.42
N ILE A 82 -7.80 5.56 -3.52
CA ILE A 82 -6.97 4.49 -4.10
C ILE A 82 -6.59 3.48 -3.03
N GLN A 83 -7.07 2.24 -3.17
CA GLN A 83 -6.95 1.19 -2.15
C GLN A 83 -5.65 0.36 -2.21
N ASP A 84 -4.73 0.68 -3.13
CA ASP A 84 -3.48 -0.07 -3.37
C ASP A 84 -2.61 -0.25 -2.11
N GLU A 85 -2.71 0.66 -1.14
CA GLU A 85 -1.96 0.58 0.11
C GLU A 85 -2.83 0.21 1.32
N SER A 86 -4.08 0.71 1.40
CA SER A 86 -4.98 0.46 2.53
C SER A 86 -5.40 -1.00 2.66
N ILE A 87 -5.83 -1.66 1.58
CA ILE A 87 -6.26 -3.07 1.63
C ILE A 87 -5.11 -3.99 2.07
N PRO A 88 -3.92 -3.93 1.46
CA PRO A 88 -2.75 -4.68 1.92
C PRO A 88 -2.42 -4.50 3.39
N LEU A 89 -2.38 -3.25 3.86
CA LEU A 89 -2.02 -2.94 5.25
C LEU A 89 -3.03 -3.53 6.23
N ARG A 90 -4.33 -3.32 5.95
CA ARG A 90 -5.41 -3.79 6.81
C ARG A 90 -5.47 -5.32 6.86
N ALA A 91 -5.32 -5.99 5.71
CA ALA A 91 -5.29 -7.45 5.64
C ALA A 91 -4.04 -8.02 6.31
N ALA A 92 -2.86 -7.44 6.08
CA ALA A 92 -1.59 -7.93 6.62
C ALA A 92 -1.48 -7.84 8.15
N ARG A 93 -2.22 -6.92 8.79
CA ARG A 93 -2.32 -6.86 10.27
C ARG A 93 -2.89 -8.14 10.87
N ILE A 94 -3.70 -8.88 10.12
CA ILE A 94 -4.51 -10.01 10.62
C ILE A 94 -4.15 -11.32 9.92
N GLY A 95 -3.60 -11.24 8.71
CA GLY A 95 -3.20 -12.37 7.92
C GLY A 95 -1.91 -13.02 8.43
N HIS A 96 -1.90 -14.35 8.38
CA HIS A 96 -0.71 -15.15 8.60
C HIS A 96 0.02 -15.34 7.27
N GLY A 97 1.25 -14.82 7.18
CA GLY A 97 2.11 -15.07 6.05
C GLY A 97 1.75 -14.33 4.77
N ILE A 98 2.79 -13.95 4.03
CA ILE A 98 2.67 -13.33 2.71
C ILE A 98 3.72 -13.89 1.76
N ILE A 99 3.28 -14.14 0.53
CA ILE A 99 4.14 -14.57 -0.56
C ILE A 99 4.26 -13.42 -1.56
N LYS A 100 5.48 -13.13 -2.01
CA LYS A 100 5.74 -12.21 -3.11
C LYS A 100 6.36 -12.98 -4.28
N ILE A 101 5.59 -13.12 -5.34
CA ILE A 101 6.01 -13.69 -6.62
C ILE A 101 6.68 -12.60 -7.47
N PHE A 102 7.84 -12.89 -8.03
CA PHE A 102 8.59 -11.98 -8.91
C PHE A 102 8.28 -12.16 -10.40
N SER A 103 7.17 -12.84 -10.70
CA SER A 103 6.64 -13.05 -12.05
C SER A 103 5.39 -12.23 -12.29
N GLU A 104 5.09 -12.04 -13.57
CA GLU A 104 3.88 -11.37 -14.07
C GLU A 104 2.67 -12.29 -13.79
N VAL A 105 1.75 -11.90 -12.91
CA VAL A 105 0.54 -12.69 -12.58
C VAL A 105 -0.74 -12.08 -13.16
N VAL A 106 -0.68 -10.80 -13.53
CA VAL A 106 -1.76 -10.05 -14.20
C VAL A 106 -1.21 -9.32 -15.42
N LEU A 107 -1.93 -9.39 -16.54
CA LEU A 107 -1.69 -8.56 -17.72
C LEU A 107 -2.73 -7.46 -17.78
N VAL A 108 -2.28 -6.21 -17.95
CA VAL A 108 -3.14 -5.02 -17.95
C VAL A 108 -2.99 -4.32 -19.30
N PRO A 109 -4.08 -3.94 -19.99
CA PRO A 109 -3.98 -3.21 -21.25
C PRO A 109 -3.28 -1.84 -21.06
N LYS A 110 -2.66 -1.33 -22.13
CA LYS A 110 -2.10 0.03 -22.14
C LYS A 110 -3.23 1.07 -22.14
N GLU A 111 -3.59 1.58 -20.97
CA GLU A 111 -4.54 2.70 -20.86
C GLU A 111 -3.87 4.07 -21.03
N THR A 112 -4.59 4.99 -21.69
CA THR A 112 -4.18 6.37 -21.95
C THR A 112 -4.38 7.30 -20.74
N ASN A 113 -5.35 7.00 -19.86
CA ASN A 113 -5.73 7.85 -18.74
C ASN A 113 -5.66 7.09 -17.41
N ASN A 114 -4.53 7.20 -16.69
CA ASN A 114 -4.33 6.52 -15.40
C ASN A 114 -4.13 7.51 -14.25
N LEU A 115 -4.73 7.21 -13.11
CA LEU A 115 -4.58 8.00 -11.87
C LEU A 115 -3.13 8.06 -11.37
N SER A 116 -2.28 7.14 -11.83
CA SER A 116 -0.86 7.11 -11.46
C SER A 116 -0.08 8.36 -11.87
N LYS A 117 -0.61 9.19 -12.78
CA LYS A 117 -0.05 10.50 -13.14
C LYS A 117 -0.37 11.59 -12.12
N ASN A 118 -1.47 11.48 -11.37
CA ASN A 118 -1.83 12.45 -10.34
C ASN A 118 -1.05 12.17 -9.05
N THR A 119 0.17 12.69 -8.97
CA THR A 119 1.05 12.42 -7.82
C THR A 119 0.53 13.01 -6.50
N VAL A 120 -0.33 14.04 -6.57
CA VAL A 120 -1.00 14.61 -5.39
C VAL A 120 -2.03 13.64 -4.83
N GLN A 121 -2.85 13.01 -5.70
CA GLN A 121 -3.76 11.93 -5.31
C GLN A 121 -3.00 10.78 -4.64
N LEU A 122 -1.88 10.34 -5.24
CA LEU A 122 -1.08 9.24 -4.70
C LEU A 122 -0.48 9.56 -3.32
N ASP A 123 0.04 10.78 -3.12
CA ASP A 123 0.59 11.19 -1.83
C ASP A 123 -0.53 11.35 -0.77
N ASN A 124 -1.72 11.82 -1.17
CA ASN A 124 -2.93 11.88 -0.34
C ASN A 124 -3.40 10.50 0.12
N ASP A 125 -3.64 9.57 -0.80
CA ASP A 125 -4.17 8.25 -0.45
C ASP A 125 -3.16 7.44 0.36
N ARG A 126 -1.87 7.54 0.04
CA ARG A 126 -0.81 6.95 0.85
C ARG A 126 -0.79 7.52 2.26
N PHE A 127 -0.94 8.84 2.41
CA PHE A 127 -1.00 9.47 3.73
C PHE A 127 -2.17 8.91 4.53
N PHE A 128 -3.38 8.92 3.97
CA PHE A 128 -4.58 8.44 4.66
C PHE A 128 -4.54 6.93 4.94
N ALA A 129 -3.99 6.10 4.06
CA ALA A 129 -3.84 4.67 4.31
C ALA A 129 -3.04 4.38 5.60
N HIS A 130 -1.96 5.13 5.86
CA HIS A 130 -1.15 4.95 7.07
C HIS A 130 -1.70 5.72 8.27
N TYR A 131 -2.21 6.94 8.05
CA TYR A 131 -2.80 7.75 9.12
C TYR A 131 -4.01 7.07 9.73
N ASN A 132 -4.93 6.56 8.91
CA ASN A 132 -6.10 5.83 9.37
C ASN A 132 -5.72 4.52 10.06
N MET A 133 -4.67 3.84 9.60
CA MET A 133 -4.15 2.64 10.26
C MET A 133 -3.68 2.95 11.70
N LEU A 134 -3.05 4.10 11.92
CA LEU A 134 -2.66 4.55 13.26
C LEU A 134 -3.90 4.88 14.09
N LEU A 135 -4.87 5.62 13.55
CA LEU A 135 -6.09 5.97 14.27
C LEU A 135 -6.90 4.74 14.71
N ASP A 136 -7.04 3.76 13.83
CA ASP A 136 -7.89 2.60 14.07
C ASP A 136 -7.24 1.57 15.02
N TYR A 137 -5.90 1.50 15.06
CA TYR A 137 -5.20 0.36 15.65
C TYR A 137 -4.00 0.71 16.55
N CYS A 138 -3.80 1.98 16.93
CA CYS A 138 -2.62 2.38 17.72
C CYS A 138 -2.43 1.57 19.00
N ASP A 139 -3.53 1.23 19.68
CA ASP A 139 -3.49 0.55 20.98
C ASP A 139 -3.22 -0.96 20.86
N SER A 140 -3.27 -1.50 19.64
CA SER A 140 -3.12 -2.94 19.36
C SER A 140 -1.80 -3.32 18.70
N LEU A 141 -0.97 -2.34 18.33
CA LEU A 141 0.27 -2.54 17.60
C LEU A 141 1.48 -2.23 18.50
N ASP A 142 2.58 -2.96 18.28
CA ASP A 142 3.82 -2.71 18.99
C ASP A 142 4.52 -1.40 18.55
N ASP A 143 5.38 -0.85 19.42
CA ASP A 143 6.07 0.42 19.20
C ASP A 143 6.88 0.46 17.90
N LYS A 144 7.49 -0.66 17.49
CA LYS A 144 8.28 -0.72 16.25
C LYS A 144 7.37 -0.61 15.03
N THR A 145 6.26 -1.33 15.02
CA THR A 145 5.25 -1.25 13.97
C THR A 145 4.63 0.14 13.89
N LEU A 146 4.27 0.73 15.04
CA LEU A 146 3.74 2.10 15.10
C LEU A 146 4.72 3.12 14.53
N LYS A 147 6.00 3.05 14.91
CA LYS A 147 7.06 3.89 14.36
C LYS A 147 7.11 3.78 12.83
N THR A 148 7.10 2.57 12.29
CA THR A 148 7.19 2.36 10.84
C THR A 148 5.97 2.92 10.10
N ILE A 149 4.75 2.72 10.61
CA ILE A 149 3.53 3.28 10.01
C ILE A 149 3.57 4.81 10.07
N TYR A 150 4.00 5.38 11.20
CA TYR A 150 4.14 6.82 11.37
C TYR A 150 5.15 7.42 10.40
N GLU A 151 6.33 6.80 10.25
CA GLU A 151 7.32 7.20 9.26
C GLU A 151 6.76 7.20 7.84
N LYS A 152 5.91 6.23 7.49
CA LYS A 152 5.29 6.14 6.15
C LYS A 152 4.29 7.26 5.93
N ALA A 153 3.46 7.58 6.92
CA ALA A 153 2.56 8.74 6.88
C ALA A 153 3.35 10.04 6.71
N LEU A 154 4.39 10.26 7.51
CA LEU A 154 5.28 11.42 7.38
C LEU A 154 5.99 11.47 6.02
N SER A 155 6.43 10.32 5.50
CA SER A 155 7.06 10.23 4.17
C SER A 155 6.11 10.63 3.05
N ALA A 156 4.83 10.27 3.15
CA ALA A 156 3.80 10.65 2.17
C ALA A 156 3.54 12.16 2.20
N ASN A 157 3.36 12.71 3.40
CA ASN A 157 3.21 14.14 3.62
C ASN A 157 4.44 14.93 3.15
N TRP A 158 5.66 14.45 3.45
CA TRP A 158 6.90 15.08 3.00
C TRP A 158 7.03 15.08 1.48
N LYS A 159 6.64 14.00 0.79
CA LYS A 159 6.62 13.97 -0.68
C LYS A 159 5.71 15.05 -1.26
N TYR A 160 4.54 15.26 -0.67
CA TYR A 160 3.64 16.35 -1.06
C TYR A 160 4.29 17.71 -0.80
N VAL A 161 4.78 17.97 0.43
CA VAL A 161 5.38 19.25 0.83
C VAL A 161 6.57 19.61 -0.06
N LYS A 162 7.48 18.66 -0.28
CA LYS A 162 8.69 18.83 -1.09
C LYS A 162 8.40 19.29 -2.52
N LYS A 163 7.28 18.84 -3.11
CA LYS A 163 6.91 19.16 -4.49
C LYS A 163 6.13 20.46 -4.62
N ASN A 164 5.35 20.84 -3.59
CA ASN A 164 4.32 21.86 -3.72
C ASN A 164 4.57 23.14 -2.90
N MET A 165 5.52 23.14 -1.96
CA MET A 165 5.86 24.34 -1.17
C MET A 165 7.11 25.03 -1.72
N LYS A 166 7.14 26.37 -1.65
CA LYS A 166 8.27 27.20 -2.12
C LYS A 166 9.56 26.94 -1.34
N HIS A 167 9.45 26.69 -0.04
CA HIS A 167 10.57 26.55 0.89
C HIS A 167 10.42 25.29 1.77
N PRO A 168 10.40 24.09 1.16
CA PRO A 168 9.95 22.87 1.84
C PRO A 168 10.88 22.44 2.97
N TYR A 169 12.19 22.65 2.84
CA TYR A 169 13.18 22.23 3.84
C TYR A 169 13.20 23.08 5.12
N PHE A 170 12.52 24.24 5.13
CA PHE A 170 12.37 25.08 6.32
C PHE A 170 11.08 24.82 7.09
N THR A 171 10.27 23.85 6.64
CA THR A 171 8.99 23.50 7.27
C THR A 171 9.17 22.56 8.46
N ASP A 172 8.18 22.56 9.36
CA ASP A 172 8.08 21.56 10.43
C ASP A 172 7.91 20.14 9.87
N ASP A 173 7.30 20.01 8.69
CA ASP A 173 7.14 18.74 7.98
C ASP A 173 8.49 18.08 7.68
N PHE A 174 9.49 18.85 7.21
CA PHE A 174 10.83 18.33 6.96
C PHE A 174 11.52 17.89 8.24
N LYS A 175 11.44 18.71 9.30
CA LYS A 175 12.05 18.41 10.61
C LYS A 175 11.53 17.09 11.16
N ARG A 176 10.21 16.91 11.17
CA ARG A 176 9.56 15.68 11.66
C ARG A 176 9.86 14.48 10.79
N TYR A 177 9.89 14.65 9.47
CA TYR A 177 10.30 13.59 8.55
C TYR A 177 11.72 13.08 8.86
N ILE A 178 12.69 13.98 9.05
CA ILE A 178 14.07 13.59 9.38
C ILE A 178 14.16 13.00 10.79
N GLN A 179 13.51 13.60 11.78
CA GLN A 179 13.50 13.07 13.15
C GLN A 179 12.96 11.64 13.19
N ALA A 180 11.86 11.34 12.49
CA ALA A 180 11.30 10.00 12.46
C ALA A 180 12.20 8.98 11.74
N LYS A 181 13.05 9.44 10.80
CA LYS A 181 14.03 8.57 10.14
C LYS A 181 15.24 8.25 11.01
N LEU A 182 15.66 9.19 11.86
CA LEU A 182 16.86 9.06 12.67
C LEU A 182 16.59 8.49 14.07
N PHE A 183 15.37 8.68 14.60
CA PHE A 183 15.04 8.35 15.97
C PHE A 183 13.74 7.55 16.07
N THR A 184 13.60 6.80 17.16
CA THR A 184 12.33 6.18 17.54
C THR A 184 11.43 7.21 18.21
N VAL A 185 10.53 7.77 17.41
CA VAL A 185 9.53 8.75 17.85
C VAL A 185 8.15 8.10 17.86
N LYS A 186 7.37 8.39 18.90
CA LYS A 186 5.96 8.00 18.95
C LYS A 186 5.14 8.81 17.93
N PRO A 187 4.02 8.27 17.42
CA PRO A 187 3.13 9.02 16.55
C PRO A 187 2.63 10.32 17.22
N ASP A 188 2.83 11.45 16.55
CA ASP A 188 2.25 12.73 16.97
C ASP A 188 0.93 12.96 16.23
N PHE A 189 -0.17 12.61 16.88
CA PHE A 189 -1.50 12.70 16.29
C PHE A 189 -1.94 14.14 16.02
N ALA A 190 -1.51 15.13 16.81
CA ALA A 190 -1.85 16.53 16.58
C ALA A 190 -1.20 17.04 15.28
N PHE A 191 0.06 16.65 15.04
CA PHE A 191 0.71 16.96 13.78
C PHE A 191 0.08 16.21 12.59
N LEU A 192 -0.21 14.93 12.74
CA LEU A 192 -0.87 14.15 11.68
C LEU A 192 -2.25 14.73 11.34
N GLU A 193 -3.01 15.19 12.32
CA GLU A 193 -4.30 15.86 12.08
C GLU A 193 -4.12 17.17 11.30
N LYS A 194 -3.10 17.97 11.62
CA LYS A 194 -2.74 19.16 10.84
C LYS A 194 -2.40 18.81 9.38
N ALA A 195 -1.64 17.74 9.17
CA ALA A 195 -1.33 17.24 7.82
C ALA A 195 -2.59 16.73 7.10
N ALA A 196 -3.49 16.03 7.80
CA ALA A 196 -4.77 15.58 7.26
C ALA A 196 -5.64 16.75 6.80
N LYS A 197 -5.78 17.80 7.62
CA LYS A 197 -6.51 19.04 7.26
C LYS A 197 -5.98 19.68 5.98
N ARG A 198 -4.65 19.71 5.80
CA ARG A 198 -4.01 20.17 4.56
C ARG A 198 -4.45 19.32 3.36
N PHE A 199 -4.40 18.00 3.47
CA PHE A 199 -4.83 17.12 2.39
C PHE A 199 -6.33 17.28 2.08
N TYR A 200 -7.18 17.42 3.09
CA TYR A 200 -8.60 17.68 2.90
C TYR A 200 -8.89 19.00 2.16
N SER A 201 -8.05 20.03 2.34
CA SER A 201 -8.20 21.30 1.62
C SER A 201 -7.76 21.29 0.15
N LEU A 202 -7.19 20.20 -0.36
CA LEU A 202 -6.71 20.14 -1.74
C LEU A 202 -7.84 20.02 -2.75
N SER A 203 -7.80 20.85 -3.78
CA SER A 203 -8.65 20.71 -4.96
C SER A 203 -8.10 19.65 -5.93
N GLY A 204 -8.97 19.02 -6.72
CA GLY A 204 -8.58 18.03 -7.73
C GLY A 204 -8.13 16.67 -7.17
N VAL A 205 -8.38 16.42 -5.87
CA VAL A 205 -8.23 15.11 -5.23
C VAL A 205 -9.60 14.43 -5.18
N LEU A 206 -9.67 13.25 -5.76
CA LEU A 206 -10.85 12.38 -5.72
C LEU A 206 -11.05 11.84 -4.30
N ARG A 207 -12.32 11.79 -3.90
CA ARG A 207 -12.79 11.29 -2.62
C ARG A 207 -13.88 10.27 -2.87
N THR A 208 -13.95 9.28 -2.00
CA THR A 208 -15.12 8.42 -1.85
C THR A 208 -16.33 9.29 -1.50
N LYS A 209 -17.45 9.08 -2.19
CA LYS A 209 -18.71 9.72 -1.82
C LYS A 209 -19.22 8.99 -0.58
N ILE A 210 -19.38 9.74 0.50
CA ILE A 210 -20.06 9.28 1.72
C ILE A 210 -21.55 9.59 1.54
#